data_AF-A0A8B6HBY9-F1
#
_entry.id   AF-A0A8B6HBY9-F1
#
_cell.length_a   1.000
_cell.length_b   1.000
_cell.length_c   1.000
_cell.angle_alpha   90.00
_cell.angle_beta   90.00
_cell.angle_gamma   90.00
#
_symmetry.space_group_name_H-M   'P 1'
#
loop_
_entity.id
_entity.type
_entity.pdbx_description
1 polymer ?
#
loop_
_entity_poly.entity_id
_entity_poly.type
_entity_poly.pdbx_seq_one_letter_code
_entity_poly.pdbx_strand_id
1 'polypeptide(L)'
;MDTLHYRSENNPQSKAKIHEVMHELDLLDIWRKQHPFDNRYSWRGPHHKQSRLDYFMITSDIEAFVVSSDIGISYRSDHSPVLINLRFSSQIKGKGTWKFNNSLLRETEFIEKVKGDIKTVIEEYESDPSMDIETEDKQFNISHQLLWDMIKMKVHGSAISFSSFQKKEGNKKEKDLLYNISLLDEKLLENNLPSVYQEREGIELELKILSEKNVKGIITRAKARWQVEGEKGSNYFCNLEKKTLHRKNYSQTYFGGRD
;
A
#
# COMPACT_ATOMS: atom_id res chain seq x y z
N MET A 1 -0.46 -5.59 -30.29
CA MET A 1 0.43 -4.69 -29.54
C MET A 1 0.09 -3.27 -29.94
N ASP A 2 -0.32 -2.45 -28.98
CA ASP A 2 -0.92 -1.15 -29.26
C ASP A 2 0.11 -0.04 -29.09
N THR A 3 -0.02 0.99 -29.93
CA THR A 3 0.86 2.15 -29.95
C THR A 3 0.06 3.40 -30.30
N LEU A 4 0.39 4.52 -29.68
CA LEU A 4 -0.24 5.83 -29.91
C LEU A 4 0.83 6.90 -30.14
N HIS A 5 0.56 7.85 -31.05
CA HIS A 5 1.48 8.92 -31.48
C HIS A 5 2.80 8.46 -32.11
N TYR A 6 2.84 7.25 -32.68
CA TYR A 6 3.96 6.79 -33.52
C TYR A 6 3.69 7.13 -34.99
N ARG A 7 4.73 7.58 -35.71
CA ARG A 7 4.62 7.93 -37.14
C ARG A 7 4.59 6.71 -38.07
N SER A 8 5.18 5.61 -37.62
CA SER A 8 5.27 4.34 -38.34
C SER A 8 5.26 3.20 -37.32
N GLU A 9 5.02 1.98 -37.78
CA GLU A 9 5.15 0.80 -36.92
C GLU A 9 6.59 0.67 -36.42
N ASN A 10 6.76 0.71 -35.10
CA ASN A 10 8.07 0.56 -34.48
C ASN A 10 8.39 -0.94 -34.29
N ASN A 11 9.62 -1.33 -34.61
CA ASN A 11 10.17 -2.67 -34.39
C ASN A 11 9.27 -3.83 -34.90
N PRO A 12 8.88 -3.84 -36.20
CA PRO A 12 7.98 -4.86 -36.75
C PRO A 12 8.55 -6.27 -36.63
N GLN A 13 9.88 -6.43 -36.72
CA GLN A 13 10.54 -7.72 -36.55
C GLN A 13 10.39 -8.27 -35.12
N SER A 14 10.56 -7.42 -34.10
CA SER A 14 10.37 -7.82 -32.70
C SER A 14 8.93 -8.25 -32.44
N LYS A 15 7.96 -7.52 -32.99
CA LYS A 15 6.55 -7.84 -32.88
C LYS A 15 6.21 -9.17 -33.55
N ALA A 16 6.72 -9.40 -34.76
CA ALA A 16 6.57 -10.67 -35.47
C ALA A 16 7.17 -11.83 -34.66
N LYS A 17 8.37 -11.65 -34.10
CA LYS A 17 9.02 -12.70 -33.28
C LYS A 17 8.23 -13.02 -32.01
N ILE A 18 7.61 -12.03 -31.38
CA ILE A 18 6.74 -12.28 -30.22
C ILE A 18 5.51 -13.09 -30.63
N HIS A 19 4.87 -12.77 -31.76
CA HIS A 19 3.75 -13.57 -32.27
C HIS A 19 4.15 -15.00 -32.62
N GLU A 20 5.35 -15.19 -33.19
CA GLU A 20 5.92 -16.52 -33.46
C GLU A 20 6.09 -17.30 -32.15
N VAL A 21 6.73 -16.72 -31.13
CA VAL A 21 6.92 -17.36 -29.81
C VAL A 21 5.59 -17.68 -29.14
N MET A 22 4.60 -16.79 -29.26
CA MET A 22 3.25 -17.04 -28.72
C MET A 22 2.61 -18.24 -29.40
N HIS A 23 2.77 -18.40 -30.72
CA HIS A 23 2.23 -19.53 -31.46
C HIS A 23 2.99 -20.83 -31.15
N GLU A 24 4.33 -20.80 -31.11
CA GLU A 24 5.16 -21.98 -30.83
C GLU A 24 4.94 -22.56 -29.43
N LEU A 25 4.68 -21.71 -28.45
CA LEU A 25 4.54 -22.10 -27.04
C LEU A 25 3.07 -22.14 -26.56
N ASP A 26 2.10 -21.99 -27.47
CA ASP A 26 0.67 -21.90 -27.17
C ASP A 26 0.35 -20.89 -26.04
N LEU A 27 0.91 -19.69 -26.18
CA LEU A 27 0.74 -18.60 -25.21
C LEU A 27 -0.32 -17.60 -25.65
N LEU A 28 -1.11 -17.17 -24.67
CA LEU A 28 -2.18 -16.20 -24.82
C LEU A 28 -1.79 -14.90 -24.12
N ASP A 29 -1.97 -13.77 -24.82
CA ASP A 29 -1.99 -12.45 -24.21
C ASP A 29 -3.34 -12.26 -23.50
N ILE A 30 -3.36 -12.54 -22.20
CA ILE A 30 -4.59 -12.58 -21.41
C ILE A 30 -5.31 -11.23 -21.38
N TRP A 31 -4.54 -10.13 -21.38
CA TRP A 31 -5.12 -8.79 -21.38
C TRP A 31 -5.84 -8.51 -22.70
N ARG A 32 -5.19 -8.78 -23.84
CA ARG A 32 -5.87 -8.64 -25.14
C ARG A 32 -7.10 -9.54 -25.26
N LYS A 33 -7.03 -10.77 -24.73
CA LYS A 33 -8.16 -11.71 -24.79
C LYS A 33 -9.38 -11.18 -24.03
N GLN A 34 -9.18 -10.58 -22.86
CA GLN A 34 -10.26 -9.98 -22.06
C GLN A 34 -10.70 -8.60 -22.57
N HIS A 35 -9.82 -7.87 -23.27
CA HIS A 35 -10.03 -6.51 -23.77
C HIS A 35 -9.77 -6.41 -25.29
N PRO A 36 -10.60 -7.07 -26.13
CA PRO A 36 -10.33 -7.17 -27.56
C PRO A 36 -10.38 -5.82 -28.29
N PHE A 37 -11.21 -4.88 -27.81
CA PHE A 37 -11.44 -3.59 -28.48
C PHE A 37 -10.82 -2.40 -27.74
N ASP A 38 -10.35 -2.59 -26.51
CA ASP A 38 -9.81 -1.50 -25.72
C ASP A 38 -8.36 -1.22 -26.12
N ASN A 39 -8.01 0.07 -26.16
CA ASN A 39 -6.65 0.53 -26.29
C ASN A 39 -6.16 1.05 -24.95
N ARG A 40 -5.15 0.37 -24.38
CA ARG A 40 -4.55 0.76 -23.11
C ARG A 40 -3.04 0.54 -23.16
N TYR A 41 -2.30 1.43 -22.52
CA TYR A 41 -0.85 1.50 -22.65
C TYR A 41 -0.16 1.27 -21.31
N SER A 42 0.93 0.51 -21.33
CA SER A 42 1.74 0.25 -20.15
C SER A 42 2.97 1.15 -20.08
N TRP A 43 3.30 1.89 -21.14
CA TRP A 43 4.46 2.79 -21.18
C TRP A 43 4.10 4.15 -21.77
N ARG A 44 4.67 5.22 -21.19
CA ARG A 44 4.53 6.61 -21.63
C ARG A 44 5.90 7.24 -21.84
N GLY A 45 6.15 7.73 -23.05
CA GLY A 45 7.42 8.30 -23.46
C GLY A 45 7.37 9.77 -23.86
N PRO A 46 8.50 10.30 -24.35
CA PRO A 46 8.59 11.66 -24.87
C PRO A 46 7.58 11.93 -25.98
N HIS A 47 7.15 13.19 -26.11
CA HIS A 47 6.17 13.63 -27.11
C HIS A 47 4.85 12.86 -27.06
N HIS A 48 4.41 12.47 -25.86
CA HIS A 48 3.12 11.78 -25.63
C HIS A 48 3.01 10.43 -26.35
N LYS A 49 4.14 9.80 -26.70
CA LYS A 49 4.15 8.44 -27.25
C LYS A 49 3.72 7.47 -26.17
N GLN A 50 2.80 6.58 -26.51
CA GLN A 50 2.34 5.54 -25.58
C GLN A 50 2.37 4.19 -26.26
N SER A 51 2.81 3.16 -25.55
CA SER A 51 2.81 1.79 -26.06
C SER A 51 2.48 0.79 -24.97
N ARG A 52 1.95 -0.36 -25.36
CA ARG A 52 1.84 -1.52 -24.48
C ARG A 52 3.12 -2.33 -24.62
N LEU A 53 4.00 -2.28 -23.62
CA LEU A 53 5.30 -2.96 -23.60
C LEU A 53 5.34 -4.12 -22.61
N ASP A 54 4.42 -4.13 -21.64
CA ASP A 54 4.38 -5.09 -20.54
C ASP A 54 3.18 -6.03 -20.73
N TYR A 55 3.40 -7.34 -20.56
CA TYR A 55 2.44 -8.39 -20.91
C TYR A 55 2.48 -9.52 -19.89
N PHE A 56 1.32 -10.11 -19.59
CA PHE A 56 1.25 -11.47 -19.08
C PHE A 56 0.87 -12.41 -20.22
N MET A 57 1.84 -13.22 -20.65
CA MET A 57 1.60 -14.33 -21.57
C MET A 57 1.39 -15.59 -20.74
N ILE A 58 0.25 -16.25 -20.91
CA ILE A 58 -0.13 -17.44 -20.13
C ILE A 58 -0.45 -18.60 -21.06
N THR A 59 -0.30 -19.83 -20.56
CA THR A 59 -0.82 -21.01 -21.24
C THR A 59 -2.32 -21.13 -21.06
N SER A 60 -2.97 -21.85 -21.97
CA SER A 60 -4.41 -22.16 -21.91
C SER A 60 -4.83 -22.81 -20.58
N ASP A 61 -3.97 -23.62 -19.95
CA ASP A 61 -4.24 -24.26 -18.67
C ASP A 61 -4.42 -23.28 -17.51
N ILE A 62 -3.69 -22.16 -17.54
CA ILE A 62 -3.73 -21.14 -16.49
C ILE A 62 -4.95 -20.24 -16.67
N GLU A 63 -5.47 -20.12 -17.89
CA GLU A 63 -6.57 -19.23 -18.24
C GLU A 63 -7.80 -19.46 -17.35
N ALA A 64 -8.14 -20.71 -17.06
CA ALA A 64 -9.28 -21.06 -16.21
C ALA A 64 -9.21 -20.46 -14.79
N PHE A 65 -8.01 -20.11 -14.32
CA PHE A 65 -7.80 -19.49 -13.01
C PHE A 65 -7.78 -17.97 -13.07
N VAL A 66 -7.77 -17.36 -14.26
CA VAL A 66 -7.75 -15.90 -14.42
C VAL A 66 -9.14 -15.33 -14.17
N VAL A 67 -9.25 -14.51 -13.12
CA VAL A 67 -10.47 -13.77 -12.78
C VAL A 67 -10.55 -12.47 -13.57
N SER A 68 -9.43 -11.75 -13.70
CA SER A 68 -9.36 -10.47 -14.40
C SER A 68 -7.92 -10.10 -14.71
N SER A 69 -7.72 -9.24 -15.69
CA SER A 69 -6.45 -8.58 -16.00
C SER A 69 -6.70 -7.11 -16.24
N ASP A 70 -5.70 -6.27 -15.96
CA ASP A 70 -5.84 -4.83 -16.15
C ASP A 70 -4.49 -4.11 -16.29
N ILE A 71 -4.46 -2.87 -16.76
CA ILE A 71 -3.25 -2.03 -16.83
C ILE A 71 -3.42 -0.80 -15.95
N GLY A 72 -2.95 -0.84 -14.71
CA GLY A 72 -3.16 0.23 -13.73
C GLY A 72 -2.59 1.59 -14.16
N ILE A 73 -3.04 2.64 -13.49
CA ILE A 73 -2.49 4.00 -13.67
C ILE A 73 -1.09 4.04 -13.05
N SER A 74 -0.12 4.62 -13.77
CA SER A 74 1.18 4.96 -13.20
C SER A 74 1.27 6.43 -12.89
N TYR A 75 1.85 6.71 -11.73
CA TYR A 75 2.20 8.06 -11.28
C TYR A 75 3.63 8.09 -10.67
N ARG A 76 4.37 6.97 -10.75
CA ARG A 76 5.71 6.82 -10.16
C ARG A 76 6.79 6.42 -11.17
N SER A 77 6.39 5.99 -12.36
CA SER A 77 7.25 5.57 -13.45
C SER A 77 6.54 5.89 -14.77
N ASP A 78 7.33 5.97 -15.83
CA ASP A 78 6.87 5.90 -17.21
C ASP A 78 6.12 4.60 -17.54
N HIS A 79 6.28 3.55 -16.72
CA HIS A 79 5.53 2.30 -16.83
C HIS A 79 4.34 2.21 -15.87
N SER A 80 3.20 1.81 -16.42
CA SER A 80 1.95 1.41 -15.77
C SER A 80 1.99 -0.07 -15.39
N PRO A 81 1.59 -0.43 -14.16
CA PRO A 81 1.62 -1.82 -13.73
C PRO A 81 0.58 -2.64 -14.50
N VAL A 82 1.00 -3.77 -15.06
CA VAL A 82 0.07 -4.78 -15.59
C VAL A 82 -0.33 -5.69 -14.44
N LEU A 83 -1.62 -5.94 -14.31
CA LEU A 83 -2.24 -6.65 -13.21
C LEU A 83 -2.91 -7.91 -13.74
N ILE A 84 -2.73 -9.02 -13.05
CA ILE A 84 -3.46 -10.26 -13.27
C ILE A 84 -3.98 -10.78 -11.92
N ASN A 85 -5.25 -11.16 -11.88
CA ASN A 85 -5.89 -11.73 -10.71
C ASN A 85 -6.15 -13.22 -10.94
N LEU A 86 -5.46 -14.07 -10.19
CA LEU A 86 -5.55 -15.52 -10.29
C LEU A 86 -6.26 -16.09 -9.07
N ARG A 87 -7.18 -17.03 -9.28
CA ARG A 87 -7.91 -17.73 -8.22
C ARG A 87 -7.70 -19.24 -8.32
N PHE A 88 -6.77 -19.75 -7.52
CA PHE A 88 -6.48 -21.20 -7.43
C PHE A 88 -7.39 -21.96 -6.45
N SER A 89 -7.99 -21.26 -5.49
CA SER A 89 -8.92 -21.88 -4.53
C SER A 89 -10.05 -20.94 -4.17
N SER A 90 -11.17 -21.51 -3.78
CA SER A 90 -12.34 -20.80 -3.25
C SER A 90 -12.26 -20.55 -1.74
N GLN A 91 -11.18 -20.99 -1.08
CA GLN A 91 -11.04 -20.85 0.37
C GLN A 91 -10.78 -19.39 0.75
N ILE A 92 -11.70 -18.83 1.54
CA ILE A 92 -11.57 -17.48 2.07
C ILE A 92 -10.63 -17.55 3.27
N LYS A 93 -9.44 -16.95 3.13
CA LYS A 93 -8.54 -16.79 4.27
C LYS A 93 -9.22 -15.94 5.36
N GLY A 94 -9.27 -16.46 6.58
CA GLY A 94 -9.82 -15.74 7.73
C GLY A 94 -9.04 -14.47 8.06
N LYS A 95 -9.62 -13.61 8.92
CA LYS A 95 -9.06 -12.30 9.30
C LYS A 95 -7.70 -12.38 10.02
N GLY A 96 -7.33 -13.55 10.52
CA GLY A 96 -6.13 -13.77 11.32
C GLY A 96 -6.26 -13.17 12.74
N THR A 97 -5.15 -13.19 13.48
CA THR A 97 -5.07 -12.56 14.81
C THR A 97 -4.99 -11.03 14.66
N TRP A 98 -5.82 -10.31 15.42
CA TRP A 98 -5.74 -8.85 15.46
C TRP A 98 -4.39 -8.39 16.03
N LYS A 99 -3.87 -7.31 15.45
CA LYS A 99 -2.66 -6.63 15.92
C LYS A 99 -2.94 -5.14 15.98
N PHE A 100 -2.60 -4.53 17.11
CA PHE A 100 -2.78 -3.10 17.28
C PHE A 100 -1.94 -2.30 16.28
N ASN A 101 -2.54 -1.26 15.70
CA ASN A 101 -1.83 -0.36 14.80
C ASN A 101 -1.14 0.75 15.59
N ASN A 102 0.16 0.61 15.81
CA ASN A 102 0.95 1.59 16.57
C ASN A 102 0.95 3.00 15.96
N SER A 103 0.59 3.18 14.69
CA SER A 103 0.50 4.53 14.12
C SER A 103 -0.58 5.38 14.79
N LEU A 104 -1.61 4.74 15.36
CA LEU A 104 -2.69 5.42 16.06
C LEU A 104 -2.21 6.20 17.29
N LEU A 105 -1.11 5.78 17.89
CA LEU A 105 -0.50 6.47 19.05
C LEU A 105 0.07 7.85 18.70
N ARG A 106 0.04 8.25 17.42
CA ARG A 106 0.45 9.56 16.92
C ARG A 106 -0.73 10.42 16.49
N GLU A 107 -1.93 9.86 16.49
CA GLU A 107 -3.15 10.53 16.01
C GLU A 107 -3.86 11.16 17.22
N THR A 108 -3.81 12.49 17.34
CA THR A 108 -4.36 13.21 18.50
C THR A 108 -5.85 12.89 18.73
N GLU A 109 -6.64 12.83 17.66
CA GLU A 109 -8.06 12.47 17.73
C GLU A 109 -8.29 11.08 18.36
N PHE A 110 -7.43 10.11 18.03
CA PHE A 110 -7.52 8.78 18.61
C PHE A 110 -7.14 8.78 20.09
N ILE A 111 -6.09 9.52 20.46
CA ILE A 111 -5.63 9.63 21.84
C ILE A 111 -6.74 10.24 22.71
N GLU A 112 -7.34 11.34 22.27
CA GLU A 112 -8.44 11.99 23.00
C GLU A 112 -9.66 11.08 23.09
N LYS A 113 -9.99 10.35 22.02
CA LYS A 113 -11.05 9.35 22.06
C LYS A 113 -10.78 8.27 23.11
N VAL A 114 -9.57 7.73 23.17
CA VAL A 114 -9.19 6.69 24.14
C VAL A 114 -9.24 7.20 25.57
N LYS A 115 -8.77 8.43 25.83
CA LYS A 115 -8.90 9.08 27.15
C LYS A 115 -10.36 9.20 27.55
N GLY A 116 -11.22 9.63 26.63
CA GLY A 116 -12.67 9.68 26.83
C GLY A 116 -13.26 8.31 27.12
N ASP A 117 -12.90 7.29 26.34
CA ASP A 117 -13.38 5.91 26.54
C ASP A 117 -12.98 5.36 27.91
N ILE A 118 -11.75 5.62 28.37
CA ILE A 118 -11.29 5.23 29.72
C ILE A 118 -12.13 5.93 30.79
N LYS A 119 -12.30 7.25 30.67
CA LYS A 119 -13.11 8.05 31.60
C LYS A 119 -14.54 7.52 31.68
N THR A 120 -15.18 7.27 30.54
CA THR A 120 -16.55 6.71 30.48
C THR A 120 -16.66 5.37 31.19
N VAL A 121 -15.70 4.45 30.99
CA VAL A 121 -15.74 3.14 31.66
C VAL A 121 -15.52 3.32 33.18
N ILE A 122 -14.64 4.22 33.60
CA ILE A 122 -14.45 4.51 35.03
C ILE A 122 -15.75 5.03 35.66
N GLU A 123 -16.39 6.02 35.03
CA GLU A 123 -17.65 6.62 35.50
C GLU A 123 -18.81 5.60 35.53
N GLU A 124 -18.87 4.67 34.57
CA GLU A 124 -19.91 3.64 34.48
C GLU A 124 -19.88 2.65 35.66
N TYR A 125 -18.70 2.38 36.20
CA TYR A 125 -18.49 1.38 37.26
C TYR A 125 -18.12 1.99 38.62
N GLU A 126 -18.13 3.32 38.75
CA GLU A 126 -17.91 4.04 40.00
C GLU A 126 -19.11 3.87 40.93
N SER A 127 -18.86 3.55 42.21
CA SER A 127 -19.91 3.23 43.18
C SER A 127 -20.62 4.47 43.72
N ASP A 128 -19.92 5.60 43.80
CA ASP A 128 -20.46 6.89 44.20
C ASP A 128 -20.00 8.00 43.24
N PRO A 129 -20.77 8.29 42.18
CA PRO A 129 -20.42 9.31 41.20
C PRO A 129 -20.52 10.75 41.73
N SER A 130 -20.98 10.96 42.96
CA SER A 130 -21.34 12.29 43.51
C SER A 130 -20.23 12.97 44.29
N MET A 131 -19.13 12.27 44.57
CA MET A 131 -17.96 12.83 45.22
C MET A 131 -16.83 13.05 44.19
N ASP A 132 -16.36 14.29 44.04
CA ASP A 132 -15.13 14.60 43.29
C ASP A 132 -13.90 14.10 44.08
N ILE A 133 -13.72 12.78 44.13
CA ILE A 133 -12.57 12.14 44.78
C ILE A 133 -11.44 11.94 43.76
N GLU A 134 -10.19 12.19 44.19
CA GLU A 134 -9.01 11.83 43.42
C GLU A 134 -9.02 10.32 43.08
N THR A 135 -8.49 9.96 41.91
CA THR A 135 -8.64 8.63 41.30
C THR A 135 -8.18 7.44 42.15
N GLU A 136 -7.35 7.67 43.17
CA GLU A 136 -6.78 6.62 44.03
C GLU A 136 -7.76 6.10 45.08
N ASP A 137 -8.78 6.89 45.45
CA ASP A 137 -9.76 6.54 46.48
C ASP A 137 -11.14 6.16 45.91
N LYS A 138 -11.25 6.05 44.57
CA LYS A 138 -12.50 5.67 43.90
C LYS A 138 -12.85 4.22 44.19
N GLN A 139 -14.07 4.00 44.70
CA GLN A 139 -14.60 2.67 44.94
C GLN A 139 -15.43 2.20 43.73
N PHE A 140 -15.14 1.02 43.21
CA PHE A 140 -15.83 0.45 42.04
C PHE A 140 -16.83 -0.64 42.45
N ASN A 141 -17.94 -0.71 41.72
CA ASN A 141 -18.99 -1.73 41.94
C ASN A 141 -18.60 -3.11 41.35
N ILE A 142 -17.44 -3.19 40.69
CA ILE A 142 -16.83 -4.40 40.14
C ILE A 142 -15.38 -4.57 40.60
N SER A 143 -14.83 -5.77 40.44
CA SER A 143 -13.41 -6.01 40.71
C SER A 143 -12.49 -5.19 39.79
N HIS A 144 -11.32 -4.78 40.29
CA HIS A 144 -10.31 -4.08 39.49
C HIS A 144 -9.87 -4.86 38.25
N GLN A 145 -9.83 -6.19 38.33
CA GLN A 145 -9.50 -7.05 37.18
C GLN A 145 -10.55 -6.91 36.07
N LEU A 146 -11.84 -6.96 36.44
CA LEU A 146 -12.93 -6.81 35.49
C LEU A 146 -12.98 -5.39 34.91
N LEU A 147 -12.73 -4.36 35.73
CA LEU A 147 -12.64 -2.97 35.27
C LEU A 147 -11.56 -2.81 34.20
N TRP A 148 -10.37 -3.38 34.43
CA TRP A 148 -9.29 -3.37 33.46
C TRP A 148 -9.66 -4.10 32.16
N ASP A 149 -10.36 -5.22 32.25
CA ASP A 149 -10.85 -5.94 31.07
C ASP A 149 -11.89 -5.12 30.29
N MET A 150 -12.79 -4.39 30.97
CA MET A 150 -13.75 -3.49 30.33
C MET A 150 -13.06 -2.32 29.62
N ILE A 151 -12.07 -1.69 30.26
CA ILE A 151 -11.26 -0.62 29.65
C ILE A 151 -10.57 -1.15 28.39
N LYS A 152 -9.86 -2.28 28.48
CA LYS A 152 -9.18 -2.89 27.33
C LYS A 152 -10.17 -3.21 26.20
N MET A 153 -11.33 -3.78 26.52
CA MET A 153 -12.36 -4.11 25.53
C MET A 153 -12.86 -2.85 24.82
N LYS A 154 -13.16 -1.78 25.56
CA LYS A 154 -13.61 -0.49 25.01
C LYS A 154 -12.55 0.12 24.10
N VAL A 155 -11.31 0.23 24.59
CA VAL A 155 -10.17 0.78 23.82
C VAL A 155 -9.89 -0.06 22.57
N HIS A 156 -9.97 -1.39 22.68
CA HIS A 156 -9.81 -2.30 21.55
C HIS A 156 -10.88 -2.07 20.47
N GLY A 157 -12.16 -1.97 20.86
CA GLY A 157 -13.26 -1.63 19.96
C GLY A 157 -13.06 -0.29 19.27
N SER A 158 -12.63 0.72 20.02
CA SER A 158 -12.30 2.05 19.50
C SER A 158 -11.14 2.03 18.51
N ALA A 159 -10.08 1.29 18.80
CA ALA A 159 -8.94 1.14 17.90
C ALA A 159 -9.33 0.51 16.56
N ILE A 160 -10.19 -0.53 16.60
CA ILE A 160 -10.72 -1.18 15.39
C ILE A 160 -11.59 -0.21 14.59
N SER A 161 -12.53 0.45 15.26
CA SER A 161 -13.48 1.38 14.62
C SER A 161 -12.74 2.55 13.97
N PHE A 162 -11.85 3.19 14.72
CA PHE A 162 -11.06 4.33 14.23
C PHE A 162 -10.13 3.95 13.08
N SER A 163 -9.44 2.80 13.18
CA SER A 163 -8.61 2.30 12.07
C SER A 163 -9.45 2.02 10.80
N SER A 164 -10.64 1.45 10.98
CA SER A 164 -11.55 1.14 9.87
C SER A 164 -12.07 2.41 9.20
N PHE A 165 -12.40 3.43 10.01
CA PHE A 165 -12.78 4.75 9.53
C PHE A 165 -11.65 5.41 8.74
N GLN A 166 -10.44 5.52 9.30
CA GLN A 166 -9.29 6.09 8.60
C GLN A 166 -8.99 5.37 7.29
N LYS A 167 -9.08 4.04 7.27
CA LYS A 167 -8.91 3.26 6.04
C LYS A 167 -9.98 3.57 5.00
N LYS A 168 -11.23 3.70 5.42
CA LYS A 168 -12.35 4.04 4.52
C LYS A 168 -12.16 5.43 3.91
N GLU A 169 -11.83 6.43 4.72
CA GLU A 169 -11.57 7.79 4.26
C GLU A 169 -10.36 7.86 3.32
N GLY A 170 -9.26 7.17 3.66
CA GLY A 170 -8.09 7.08 2.80
C GLY A 170 -8.40 6.45 1.44
N ASN A 171 -9.14 5.33 1.44
CA ASN A 171 -9.56 4.65 0.21
C ASN A 171 -10.51 5.50 -0.64
N LYS A 172 -11.41 6.26 0.00
CA LYS A 172 -12.31 7.18 -0.70
C LYS A 172 -11.50 8.26 -1.40
N LYS A 173 -10.60 8.91 -0.66
CA LYS A 173 -9.70 9.92 -1.21
C LYS A 173 -8.85 9.40 -2.37
N GLU A 174 -8.29 8.20 -2.23
CA GLU A 174 -7.52 7.56 -3.31
C GLU A 174 -8.36 7.35 -4.58
N LYS A 175 -9.59 6.85 -4.44
CA LYS A 175 -10.52 6.66 -5.57
C LYS A 175 -10.89 7.98 -6.24
N ASP A 176 -11.18 9.00 -5.45
CA ASP A 176 -11.55 10.32 -5.97
C ASP A 176 -10.38 10.94 -6.77
N LEU A 177 -9.16 10.83 -6.26
CA LEU A 177 -7.95 11.31 -6.96
C LEU A 177 -7.68 10.53 -8.26
N LEU A 178 -7.84 9.20 -8.26
CA LEU A 178 -7.70 8.39 -9.47
C LEU A 178 -8.76 8.70 -10.52
N TYR A 179 -10.00 8.94 -10.08
CA TYR A 179 -11.08 9.38 -10.97
C TYR A 179 -10.75 10.73 -11.60
N ASN A 180 -10.24 11.69 -10.82
CA ASN A 180 -9.81 12.98 -11.35
C ASN A 180 -8.67 12.85 -12.37
N ILE A 181 -7.70 11.96 -12.16
CA ILE A 181 -6.66 11.66 -13.17
C ILE A 181 -7.30 11.12 -14.45
N SER A 182 -8.27 10.20 -14.35
CA SER A 182 -8.96 9.67 -15.54
C SER A 182 -9.63 10.78 -16.35
N LEU A 183 -10.31 11.72 -15.68
CA LEU A 183 -10.94 12.86 -16.33
C LEU A 183 -9.91 13.80 -16.99
N LEU A 184 -8.75 14.00 -16.35
CA LEU A 184 -7.68 14.81 -16.93
C LEU A 184 -7.04 14.11 -18.12
N ASP A 185 -6.86 12.79 -18.06
CA ASP A 185 -6.35 11.99 -19.18
C ASP A 185 -7.31 12.08 -20.38
N GLU A 186 -8.63 12.01 -20.17
CA GLU A 186 -9.63 12.24 -21.23
C GLU A 186 -9.52 13.66 -21.82
N LYS A 187 -9.43 14.69 -20.98
CA LYS A 187 -9.25 16.08 -21.44
C LYS A 187 -7.96 16.27 -22.23
N LEU A 188 -6.88 15.58 -21.86
CA LEU A 188 -5.60 15.63 -22.57
C LEU A 188 -5.67 14.97 -23.96
N LEU A 189 -6.51 13.94 -24.11
CA LEU A 189 -6.77 13.32 -25.42
C LEU A 189 -7.51 14.28 -26.35
N GLU A 190 -8.45 15.06 -25.82
CA GLU A 190 -9.21 16.05 -26.60
C GLU A 190 -8.39 17.34 -26.87
N ASN A 191 -7.68 17.84 -25.85
CA ASN A 191 -6.96 19.11 -25.88
C ASN A 191 -5.63 18.99 -25.12
N ASN A 192 -4.52 18.93 -25.85
CA ASN A 192 -3.17 18.76 -25.30
C ASN A 192 -2.61 20.06 -24.68
N LEU A 193 -3.24 20.56 -23.61
CA LEU A 193 -2.91 21.83 -22.95
C LEU A 193 -1.89 21.64 -21.80
N PRO A 194 -0.82 22.47 -21.73
CA PRO A 194 0.17 22.41 -20.64
C PRO A 194 -0.40 22.57 -19.22
N SER A 195 -1.46 23.37 -19.05
CA SER A 195 -2.11 23.59 -17.76
C SER A 195 -2.74 22.32 -17.18
N VAL A 196 -3.29 21.46 -18.05
CA VAL A 196 -3.93 20.20 -17.65
C VAL A 196 -2.87 19.19 -17.17
N TYR A 197 -1.66 19.21 -17.76
CA TYR A 197 -0.53 18.42 -17.27
C TYR A 197 -0.09 18.84 -15.87
N GLN A 198 -0.02 20.15 -15.59
CA GLN A 198 0.38 20.64 -14.26
C GLN A 198 -0.64 20.26 -13.18
N GLU A 199 -1.94 20.32 -13.49
CA GLU A 199 -3.00 19.87 -12.58
C GLU A 199 -2.87 18.37 -12.28
N ARG A 200 -2.61 17.57 -13.32
CA ARG A 200 -2.39 16.13 -13.22
C ARG A 200 -1.18 15.80 -12.33
N GLU A 201 -0.05 16.49 -12.53
CA GLU A 201 1.15 16.32 -11.69
C GLU A 201 0.89 16.62 -10.21
N GLY A 202 0.06 17.64 -9.92
CA GLY A 202 -0.35 17.97 -8.55
C GLY A 202 -1.11 16.83 -7.87
N ILE A 203 -2.06 16.22 -8.58
CA ILE A 203 -2.85 15.09 -8.09
C ILE A 203 -1.97 13.84 -7.92
N GLU A 204 -1.03 13.60 -8.84
CA GLU A 204 -0.06 12.50 -8.75
C GLU A 204 0.83 12.62 -7.51
N LEU A 205 1.26 13.84 -7.17
CA LEU A 205 2.02 14.09 -5.95
C LEU A 205 1.20 13.77 -4.69
N GLU A 206 -0.07 14.14 -4.67
CA GLU A 206 -0.96 13.84 -3.55
C GLU A 206 -1.18 12.32 -3.39
N LEU A 207 -1.41 11.61 -4.48
CA LEU A 207 -1.48 10.14 -4.50
C LEU A 207 -0.18 9.51 -4.00
N LYS A 208 0.97 10.07 -4.35
CA LYS A 208 2.27 9.61 -3.88
C LYS A 208 2.40 9.72 -2.37
N ILE A 209 2.03 10.86 -1.79
CA ILE A 209 2.05 11.06 -0.33
C ILE A 209 1.09 10.08 0.36
N LEU A 210 -0.13 9.92 -0.16
CA LEU A 210 -1.12 9.00 0.42
C LEU A 210 -0.63 7.54 0.41
N SER A 211 -0.06 7.12 -0.72
CA SER A 211 0.44 5.75 -0.91
C SER A 211 1.70 5.44 -0.10
N GLU A 212 2.52 6.43 0.28
CA GLU A 212 3.67 6.21 1.17
C GLU A 212 3.27 5.63 2.53
N LYS A 213 2.14 6.06 3.10
CA LYS A 213 1.61 5.50 4.37
C LYS A 213 1.31 4.01 4.21
N ASN A 214 0.69 3.63 3.09
CA ASN A 214 0.37 2.24 2.77
C ASN A 214 1.63 1.39 2.56
N VAL A 215 2.61 1.92 1.81
CA VAL A 215 3.90 1.26 1.54
C VAL A 215 4.65 0.98 2.84
N LYS A 216 4.76 1.96 3.75
CA LYS A 216 5.39 1.75 5.07
C LYS A 216 4.72 0.62 5.86
N GLY A 217 3.39 0.54 5.79
CA GLY A 217 2.62 -0.55 6.40
C GLY A 217 2.92 -1.91 5.79
N ILE A 218 3.06 -2.00 4.46
CA ILE A 218 3.43 -3.23 3.75
C ILE A 218 4.84 -3.68 4.14
N ILE A 219 5.82 -2.77 4.09
CA ILE A 219 7.22 -3.06 4.47
C ILE A 219 7.30 -3.63 5.89
N THR A 220 6.57 -3.03 6.82
CA THR A 220 6.51 -3.48 8.21
C THR A 220 5.95 -4.89 8.33
N ARG A 221 4.85 -5.21 7.63
CA ARG A 221 4.22 -6.54 7.66
C ARG A 221 5.07 -7.60 6.96
N ALA A 222 5.74 -7.24 5.88
CA ALA A 222 6.64 -8.11 5.13
C ALA A 222 8.00 -8.32 5.84
N LYS A 223 8.28 -7.57 6.91
CA LYS A 223 9.60 -7.50 7.57
C LYS A 223 10.74 -7.17 6.59
N ALA A 224 10.43 -6.45 5.52
CA ALA A 224 11.33 -6.19 4.39
C ALA A 224 12.16 -4.91 4.55
N ARG A 225 12.37 -4.45 5.80
CA ARG A 225 13.00 -3.15 6.06
C ARG A 225 14.45 -3.12 5.58
N TRP A 226 15.19 -4.21 5.76
CA TRP A 226 16.58 -4.31 5.31
C TRP A 226 16.68 -4.21 3.78
N GLN A 227 15.86 -4.97 3.06
CA GLN A 227 15.84 -4.94 1.60
C GLN A 227 15.51 -3.54 1.06
N VAL A 228 14.62 -2.80 1.74
CA VAL A 228 14.19 -1.47 1.25
C VAL A 228 15.14 -0.34 1.67
N GLU A 229 15.63 -0.36 2.91
CA GLU A 229 16.42 0.75 3.48
C GLU A 229 17.93 0.44 3.56
N GLY A 230 18.30 -0.83 3.70
CA GLY A 230 19.68 -1.28 3.90
C GLY A 230 20.51 -1.27 2.61
N GLU A 231 19.89 -1.40 1.45
CA GLU A 231 20.58 -1.30 0.14
C GLU A 231 20.72 0.16 -0.35
N LYS A 232 20.13 1.10 0.39
CA LYS A 232 20.19 2.54 0.10
C LYS A 232 21.11 3.23 1.09
N GLY A 233 21.70 4.36 0.68
CA GLY A 233 22.44 5.27 1.57
C GLY A 233 21.54 5.98 2.60
N SER A 234 20.70 5.23 3.30
CA SER A 234 19.72 5.73 4.25
C SER A 234 20.34 5.88 5.64
N ASN A 235 19.70 6.69 6.50
CA ASN A 235 20.07 6.76 7.92
C ASN A 235 20.05 5.38 8.59
N TYR A 236 19.18 4.47 8.15
CA TYR A 236 19.13 3.11 8.66
C TYR A 236 20.41 2.33 8.30
N PHE A 237 20.81 2.33 7.03
CA PHE A 237 22.06 1.72 6.57
C PHE A 237 23.27 2.31 7.30
N CYS A 238 23.38 3.64 7.34
CA CYS A 238 24.49 4.33 8.04
C CYS A 238 24.56 3.97 9.52
N ASN A 239 23.42 3.87 10.21
CA ASN A 239 23.39 3.47 11.62
C ASN A 239 23.71 1.98 11.82
N LEU A 240 23.37 1.13 10.86
CA LEU A 240 23.77 -0.28 10.85
C LEU A 240 25.27 -0.43 10.68
N GLU A 241 25.87 0.24 9.70
CA GLU A 241 27.32 0.25 9.51
C GLU A 241 28.07 0.76 10.74
N LYS A 242 27.59 1.87 11.35
CA LYS A 242 28.14 2.36 12.63
C LYS A 242 28.11 1.29 13.72
N LYS A 243 26.99 0.56 13.88
CA LYS A 243 26.88 -0.53 14.86
C LYS A 243 27.78 -1.71 14.52
N THR A 244 27.91 -2.08 13.25
CA THR A 244 28.78 -3.17 12.79
C THR A 244 30.25 -2.82 13.03
N LEU A 245 30.68 -1.60 12.71
CA LEU A 245 32.01 -1.08 13.02
C LEU A 245 32.32 -1.15 14.52
N HIS A 246 31.40 -0.67 15.37
CA HIS A 246 31.57 -0.78 16.82
C HIS A 246 31.76 -2.24 17.25
N ARG A 247 30.93 -3.16 16.75
CA ARG A 247 31.04 -4.60 17.09
C ARG A 247 32.37 -5.20 16.64
N LYS A 248 32.87 -4.88 15.44
CA LYS A 248 34.16 -5.35 14.94
C LYS A 248 35.32 -4.88 15.82
N ASN A 249 35.27 -3.63 16.28
CA ASN A 249 36.27 -3.05 17.17
C ASN A 249 36.29 -3.75 18.55
N TYR A 250 35.12 -4.12 19.11
CA TYR A 250 35.05 -4.88 20.36
C TYR A 250 35.52 -6.34 20.23
N SER A 251 35.34 -6.98 19.07
CA SER A 251 35.87 -8.34 18.85
C SER A 251 37.40 -8.37 18.65
N GLN A 252 38.03 -7.26 18.25
CA GLN A 252 39.49 -7.15 18.15
C GLN A 252 40.18 -6.91 19.49
N THR A 253 39.48 -6.37 20.49
CA THR A 253 40.08 -6.06 21.81
C THR A 253 40.08 -7.21 22.81
N TYR A 254 39.56 -8.40 22.45
CA TYR A 254 39.48 -9.59 23.32
C TYR A 254 40.42 -10.74 22.92
N PHE A 255 41.52 -10.45 22.23
CA PHE A 255 42.61 -11.41 22.01
C PHE A 255 43.93 -10.83 22.53
N GLY A 256 44.19 -10.97 23.82
CA GLY A 256 45.48 -10.61 24.41
C GLY A 256 45.44 -10.59 25.93
N GLY A 257 45.69 -11.74 26.56
CA GLY A 257 45.88 -11.81 28.01
C GLY A 257 45.44 -13.12 28.68
N ARG A 258 45.83 -14.28 28.14
CA ARG A 258 46.20 -15.42 28.99
C ARG A 258 47.71 -15.55 28.87
N ASP A 259 48.40 -15.25 29.96
CA ASP A 259 49.40 -16.07 30.64
C ASP A 259 49.83 -15.36 31.92
#